data_AF-A0A519SV58-F1
#
_entry.id   AF-A0A519SV58-F1
#
_cell.length_a   1.000
_cell.length_b   1.000
_cell.length_c   1.000
_cell.angle_alpha   90.00
_cell.angle_beta   90.00
_cell.angle_gamma   90.00
#
_symmetry.space_group_name_H-M   'P 1'
#
loop_
_entity.id
_entity.type
_entity.pdbx_description
1 polymer ?
#
loop_
_entity_poly.entity_id
_entity_poly.type
_entity_poly.pdbx_seq_one_letter_code
_entity_poly.pdbx_strand_id
1 'polypeptide(L)'
;MKVIQITPAYKPAYIYGGPTVSVALLCEGLVKLKLDLIVYTTTANGEEDFVTDESVTQVEDVSVIYFKRLWKGQLHLSLSLLKELFLKTSKRDILHIHSWW
;
A
#
# COMPACT_ATOMS: atom_id res chain seq x y z
N MET A 1 16.08 8.25 -5.87
CA MET A 1 14.94 7.71 -6.63
C MET A 1 13.78 7.54 -5.68
N LYS A 2 12.60 8.04 -6.05
CA LYS A 2 11.39 8.03 -5.22
C LYS A 2 10.35 7.09 -5.80
N VAL A 3 9.90 6.12 -5.01
CA VAL A 3 9.04 5.04 -5.48
C VAL A 3 7.69 5.06 -4.75
N ILE A 4 6.61 4.81 -5.48
CA ILE A 4 5.33 4.41 -4.90
C ILE A 4 5.15 2.92 -5.18
N GLN A 5 4.97 2.14 -4.12
CA GLN A 5 4.54 0.74 -4.19
C GLN A 5 3.03 0.71 -4.01
N ILE A 6 2.28 0.20 -4.98
CA ILE A 6 0.82 0.05 -4.87
C ILE A 6 0.50 -1.42 -4.68
N THR A 7 -0.25 -1.75 -3.63
CA THR A 7 -0.73 -3.11 -3.36
C THR A 7 -2.17 -3.06 -2.86
N PRO A 8 -3.05 -4.02 -3.21
CA PRO A 8 -4.43 -4.02 -2.72
C PRO A 8 -4.52 -4.14 -1.19
N ALA A 9 -3.63 -4.92 -0.59
CA ALA A 9 -3.55 -5.16 0.85
C ALA A 9 -2.08 -5.18 1.31
N TYR A 10 -1.86 -4.77 2.55
CA TYR A 10 -0.55 -4.71 3.21
C TYR A 10 -0.67 -5.18 4.66
N LYS A 11 0.46 -5.36 5.37
CA LYS A 11 0.46 -5.66 6.82
C LYS A 11 -0.52 -4.71 7.56
N PRO A 12 -1.30 -5.15 8.56
CA PRO A 12 -1.38 -6.50 9.13
C PRO A 12 -2.32 -7.46 8.38
N ALA A 13 -2.73 -7.17 7.13
CA ALA A 13 -3.71 -7.97 6.38
C ALA A 13 -3.17 -9.31 5.84
N TYR A 14 -2.58 -10.12 6.70
CA TYR A 14 -2.01 -11.43 6.38
C TYR A 14 -3.04 -12.46 5.92
N ILE A 15 -4.33 -12.17 6.10
CA ILE A 15 -5.43 -13.02 5.61
C ILE A 15 -5.40 -13.21 4.09
N TYR A 16 -4.84 -12.25 3.33
CA TYR A 16 -4.66 -12.38 1.88
C TYR A 16 -3.42 -13.20 1.49
N GLY A 17 -2.67 -13.70 2.46
CA GLY A 17 -1.63 -14.70 2.29
C GLY A 17 -0.33 -14.16 1.68
N GLY A 18 0.29 -15.02 0.85
CA GLY A 18 1.63 -14.84 0.30
C GLY A 18 1.91 -13.47 -0.32
N PRO A 19 1.03 -12.90 -1.17
CA PRO A 19 1.25 -11.59 -1.77
C PRO A 19 1.50 -10.47 -0.74
N THR A 20 0.69 -10.39 0.32
CA THR A 20 0.87 -9.39 1.37
C THR A 20 2.22 -9.52 2.08
N VAL A 21 2.64 -10.76 2.36
CA VAL A 21 3.93 -11.05 3.01
C VAL A 21 5.09 -10.70 2.09
N SER A 22 5.07 -11.16 0.84
CA SER A 22 6.15 -10.92 -0.13
C SER A 22 6.35 -9.45 -0.43
N VAL A 23 5.27 -8.68 -0.62
CA VAL A 23 5.35 -7.23 -0.86
C VAL A 23 5.91 -6.50 0.36
N ALA A 24 5.53 -6.90 1.57
CA ALA A 24 6.07 -6.28 2.79
C ALA A 24 7.57 -6.53 2.97
N LEU A 25 8.01 -7.79 2.80
CA LEU A 25 9.43 -8.14 2.89
C LEU A 25 10.28 -7.43 1.81
N LEU A 26 9.73 -7.27 0.60
CA LEU A 26 10.36 -6.47 -0.45
C LEU A 26 10.53 -5.01 0.00
N CYS A 27 9.45 -4.38 0.50
CA CYS A 27 9.49 -2.97 0.91
C CYS A 27 10.47 -2.75 2.07
N GLU A 28 10.49 -3.63 3.07
CA GLU A 28 11.44 -3.59 4.17
C GLU A 28 12.89 -3.72 3.68
N GLY A 29 13.16 -4.65 2.75
CA GLY A 29 14.47 -4.80 2.13
C GLY A 29 14.91 -3.54 1.38
N LEU A 30 14.01 -2.93 0.61
CA LEU A 30 14.28 -1.70 -0.13
C LEU A 30 14.52 -0.49 0.78
N VAL A 31 13.77 -0.37 1.88
CA VAL A 31 14.00 0.67 2.89
C VAL A 31 15.36 0.50 3.57
N LYS A 32 15.77 -0.75 3.87
CA LYS A 32 17.12 -1.04 4.42
C LYS A 32 18.24 -0.60 3.47
N LEU A 33 17.99 -0.62 2.16
CA LEU A 33 18.89 -0.08 1.13
C LEU A 33 18.79 1.45 0.96
N LYS A 34 18.08 2.14 1.86
CA LYS A 34 17.88 3.60 1.89
C LYS A 34 17.10 4.15 0.67
N LEU A 35 16.23 3.33 0.07
CA LEU A 35 15.33 3.80 -0.98
C LEU A 35 14.19 4.63 -0.39
N ASP A 36 13.93 5.80 -0.96
CA ASP A 36 12.74 6.63 -0.63
C ASP A 36 11.52 5.99 -1.29
N LEU A 37 10.77 5.18 -0.52
CA LEU A 37 9.53 4.58 -0.98
C LEU A 37 8.38 4.82 0.00
N ILE A 38 7.19 4.88 -0.55
CA ILE A 38 5.94 4.86 0.19
C ILE A 38 5.03 3.77 -0.36
N VAL A 39 4.33 3.08 0.52
CA VAL A 39 3.33 2.08 0.14
C VAL A 39 1.96 2.73 0.16
N TYR A 40 1.23 2.63 -0.95
CA TYR A 40 -0.19 2.95 -1.03
C TYR A 40 -0.98 1.64 -1.07
N THR A 41 -1.86 1.47 -0.10
CA THR A 41 -2.67 0.25 0.06
C THR A 41 -4.08 0.61 0.47
N THR A 42 -5.02 -0.32 0.38
CA THR A 42 -6.34 -0.12 0.96
C THR A 42 -6.41 -0.57 2.43
N THR A 43 -7.51 -0.22 3.11
CA THR A 43 -7.88 -0.73 4.44
C THR A 43 -8.28 -2.20 4.45
N ALA A 44 -8.19 -2.92 3.34
CA ALA A 44 -8.64 -4.30 3.26
C ALA A 44 -7.95 -5.21 4.28
N ASN A 45 -8.73 -5.90 5.12
CA ASN A 45 -8.25 -6.86 6.10
C ASN A 45 -9.29 -7.99 6.36
N GLY A 46 -9.66 -8.72 5.30
CA GLY A 46 -10.75 -9.70 5.35
C GLY A 46 -12.12 -9.02 5.41
N GLU A 47 -12.97 -9.48 6.33
CA GLU A 47 -14.30 -8.91 6.62
C GLU A 47 -14.21 -7.55 7.34
N GLU A 48 -13.12 -7.37 8.08
CA GLU A 48 -12.83 -6.14 8.79
C GLU A 48 -11.91 -5.23 7.97
N ASP A 49 -11.95 -3.94 8.31
CA ASP A 49 -11.10 -2.94 7.70
C ASP A 49 -10.05 -2.53 8.73
N PHE A 50 -8.82 -2.35 8.27
CA PHE A 50 -7.80 -1.68 9.06
C PHE A 50 -8.23 -0.24 9.34
N VAL A 51 -8.21 0.16 10.61
CA VAL A 51 -8.63 1.50 11.04
C VAL A 51 -7.52 2.50 10.73
N THR A 52 -7.86 3.55 9.99
CA THR A 52 -6.91 4.58 9.56
C THR A 52 -7.61 5.92 9.39
N ASP A 53 -6.84 6.99 9.54
CA ASP A 53 -7.18 8.37 9.18
C ASP A 53 -6.65 8.77 7.78
N GLU A 54 -6.15 7.81 7.00
CA GLU A 54 -5.49 8.02 5.70
C GLU A 54 -4.22 8.88 5.79
N SER A 55 -3.54 8.88 6.93
CA SER A 55 -2.23 9.50 7.12
C SER A 55 -1.06 8.51 6.98
N VAL A 56 0.16 9.04 6.96
CA VAL A 56 1.37 8.21 6.91
C VAL A 56 1.52 7.44 8.21
N THR A 57 1.48 6.12 8.10
CA THR A 57 1.70 5.15 9.18
C THR A 57 3.05 4.47 8.99
N GLN A 58 3.84 4.33 10.05
CA GLN A 58 5.08 3.53 10.01
C GLN A 58 4.77 2.08 10.31
N VAL A 59 5.23 1.18 9.46
CA VAL A 59 5.04 -0.27 9.58
C VAL A 59 6.37 -0.94 9.31
N GLU A 60 7.04 -1.39 10.37
CA GLU A 60 8.38 -2.01 10.27
C GLU A 60 9.35 -1.15 9.44
N ASP A 61 9.46 0.13 9.80
CA ASP A 61 10.26 1.17 9.12
C ASP A 61 9.80 1.55 7.69
N VAL A 62 8.70 0.97 7.20
CA VAL A 62 8.10 1.34 5.92
C VAL A 62 7.03 2.40 6.12
N SER A 63 7.10 3.48 5.33
CA SER A 63 6.02 4.49 5.28
C SER A 63 4.85 3.97 4.44
N VAL A 64 3.67 3.88 5.04
CA VAL A 64 2.46 3.34 4.41
C VAL A 64 1.30 4.33 4.56
N ILE A 65 0.47 4.47 3.53
CA ILE A 65 -0.85 5.11 3.65
C ILE A 65 -1.91 4.06 3.32
N TYR A 66 -2.84 3.89 4.26
CA TYR A 66 -4.01 3.03 4.09
C TYR A 66 -5.18 3.91 3.64
N PHE A 67 -5.73 3.62 2.48
CA PHE A 67 -6.88 4.33 1.93
C PHE A 67 -8.14 3.51 2.13
N LYS A 68 -9.23 4.14 2.57
CA LYS A 68 -10.50 3.45 2.83
C LYS A 68 -11.01 2.81 1.54
N ARG A 69 -11.25 1.49 1.58
CA ARG A 69 -11.86 0.77 0.45
C ARG A 69 -13.36 1.06 0.36
N LEU A 70 -13.89 1.08 -0.85
CA LEU A 70 -15.31 1.33 -1.13
C LEU A 70 -16.16 0.06 -0.93
N TRP A 71 -15.59 -1.11 -1.20
CA TRP A 71 -16.30 -2.38 -1.14
C TRP A 71 -15.54 -3.42 -0.33
N LYS A 72 -16.28 -4.22 0.44
CA LYS A 72 -15.81 -5.40 1.15
C LYS A 72 -16.08 -6.61 0.28
N GLY A 73 -15.10 -6.95 -0.55
CA GLY A 73 -15.17 -8.05 -1.51
C GLY A 73 -13.84 -8.20 -2.23
N GLN A 74 -13.85 -8.83 -3.40
CA GLN A 74 -12.62 -9.04 -4.20
C GLN A 74 -12.04 -7.74 -4.81
N LEU A 75 -12.84 -6.66 -4.82
CA LEU A 75 -12.42 -5.38 -5.38
C LEU A 75 -11.86 -4.45 -4.29
N HIS A 76 -10.55 -4.25 -4.31
CA HIS A 76 -9.83 -3.36 -3.40
C HIS A 76 -9.75 -1.93 -3.99
N LEU A 77 -10.90 -1.29 -4.19
CA LEU A 77 -10.97 0.05 -4.79
C LEU A 77 -11.05 1.16 -3.73
N SER A 78 -10.32 2.24 -3.92
CA SER A 78 -10.41 3.46 -3.11
C SER A 78 -10.30 4.73 -3.97
N LEU A 79 -11.27 5.65 -3.82
CA LEU A 79 -11.26 6.92 -4.54
C LEU A 79 -10.18 7.87 -4.00
N SER A 80 -9.92 7.85 -2.68
CA SER A 80 -8.87 8.66 -2.07
C SER A 80 -7.49 8.23 -2.57
N LEU A 81 -7.27 6.91 -2.72
CA LEU A 81 -6.05 6.38 -3.35
C LEU A 81 -5.88 6.90 -4.79
N LEU A 82 -6.92 6.76 -5.63
CA LEU A 82 -6.85 7.22 -7.02
C LEU A 82 -6.56 8.73 -7.14
N LYS A 83 -7.20 9.53 -6.28
CA LYS A 83 -6.97 10.98 -6.20
C LYS A 83 -5.53 11.28 -5.79
N GLU A 84 -5.02 10.61 -4.76
CA GLU A 84 -3.64 10.80 -4.28
C GLU A 84 -2.62 10.38 -5.35
N LEU A 85 -2.89 9.28 -6.05
CA LEU A 85 -2.09 8.85 -7.19
C LEU A 85 -2.01 9.95 -8.23
N PHE A 86 -3.15 10.47 -8.67
CA PHE A 86 -3.21 11.51 -9.68
C PHE A 86 -2.44 12.78 -9.28
N LEU A 87 -2.53 13.17 -8.00
CA LEU A 87 -1.88 14.38 -7.48
C LEU A 87 -0.37 14.23 -7.21
N LYS A 88 0.11 13.01 -6.94
CA LYS A 88 1.48 12.76 -6.49
C LYS A 88 2.36 12.00 -7.49
N THR A 89 1.78 11.33 -8.48
CA THR A 89 2.56 10.50 -9.44
C THR A 89 3.65 11.29 -10.15
N SER A 90 3.38 12.54 -10.55
CA SER A 90 4.37 13.40 -11.20
C SER A 90 5.57 13.79 -10.32
N LYS A 91 5.52 13.52 -9.01
CA LYS A 91 6.58 13.84 -8.03
C LYS A 91 7.46 12.63 -7.69
N ARG A 92 7.24 11.50 -8.36
CA ARG A 92 7.90 10.21 -8.09
C ARG A 92 8.48 9.67 -9.39
N ASP A 93 9.57 8.92 -9.27
CA ASP A 93 10.30 8.40 -10.42
C ASP A 93 9.71 7.08 -10.90
N ILE A 94 9.19 6.26 -9.96
CA ILE A 94 8.67 4.92 -10.25
C ILE A 94 7.32 4.70 -9.55
N LEU A 95 6.38 4.16 -10.32
CA LEU A 95 5.15 3.57 -9.83
C LEU A 95 5.23 2.05 -10.04
N HIS A 96 5.23 1.27 -8.97
CA HIS A 96 5.31 -0.18 -9.04
C HIS A 96 4.04 -0.79 -8.46
N ILE A 97 3.28 -1.48 -9.32
CA ILE A 97 1.98 -2.07 -8.99
C ILE A 97 2.17 -3.56 -8.74
N HIS A 98 1.72 -4.02 -7.58
CA HIS A 98 1.70 -5.42 -7.19
C HIS A 98 0.34 -6.04 -7.44
N SER A 99 0.30 -7.37 -7.51
CA SER A 99 -0.96 -8.12 -7.45
C SER A 99 -1.95 -7.75 -8.56
N TRP A 100 -1.43 -7.47 -9.77
CA TRP A 100 -2.23 -7.29 -10.98
C TRP A 100 -2.46 -8.66 -11.62
N TRP A 101 -3.71 -9.14 -11.60
CA TRP A 101 -4.19 -10.34 -12.28
C TRP A 101 -5.50 -10.07 -13.00
#